data_AF-A0A2G5L3Y8-F1
#
_entry.id   AF-A0A2G5L3Y8-F1
#
_cell.length_a   1.000
_cell.length_b   1.000
_cell.length_c   1.000
_cell.angle_alpha   90.00
_cell.angle_beta   90.00
_cell.angle_gamma   90.00
#
_symmetry.space_group_name_H-M   'P 1'
#
loop_
_entity.id
_entity.type
_entity.pdbx_description
1 polymer ?
#
loop_
_entity_poly.entity_id
_entity_poly.type
_entity_poly.pdbx_seq_one_letter_code
_entity_poly.pdbx_strand_id
1 'polypeptide(L)' 'MNIVKVLTVLYWVLFAVTIWTFYVSLRSETLELEYALIALGTWVAAFGVKWYIKRIKNH' A
#
# COMPACT_ATOMS: atom_id res chain seq x y z
N MET A 1 -4.29 -2.35 22.84
CA MET A 1 -3.28 -2.49 21.78
C MET A 1 -3.31 -1.22 20.93
N ASN A 2 -2.24 -0.40 20.92
CA ASN A 2 -2.28 0.95 20.33
C ASN A 2 -2.75 0.93 18.87
N ILE A 3 -3.84 1.65 18.56
CA ILE A 3 -4.39 1.82 17.20
C ILE A 3 -3.29 2.18 16.18
N VAL A 4 -2.32 2.99 16.60
CA VAL A 4 -1.15 3.36 15.79
C VAL A 4 -0.29 2.15 15.40
N LYS A 5 -0.09 1.17 16.31
CA LYS A 5 0.65 -0.06 15.98
C LYS A 5 -0.10 -0.88 14.93
N VAL A 6 -1.43 -0.99 15.05
CA VAL A 6 -2.27 -1.73 14.09
C VAL A 6 -2.22 -1.08 12.71
N LEU A 7 -2.40 0.24 12.63
CA LEU A 7 -2.29 1.01 11.39
C LEU A 7 -0.88 0.91 10.76
N THR A 8 0.16 0.85 11.59
CA THR A 8 1.55 0.68 11.11
C THR A 8 1.75 -0.70 10.49
N VAL A 9 1.23 -1.76 11.11
CA VAL A 9 1.25 -3.11 10.53
C VAL A 9 0.46 -3.14 9.22
N LEU A 10 -0.74 -2.55 9.20
CA LEU A 10 -1.57 -2.46 7.99
C LEU A 10 -0.86 -1.73 6.84
N TYR A 11 -0.15 -0.62 7.13
CA TYR A 11 0.67 0.08 6.15
C TYR A 11 1.72 -0.83 5.51
N TRP A 12 2.46 -1.59 6.34
CA TRP A 12 3.49 -2.50 5.82
C TRP A 12 2.90 -3.64 5.00
N VAL A 13 1.74 -4.17 5.39
CA VAL A 13 1.02 -5.19 4.60
C VAL A 13 0.63 -4.62 3.23
N LEU A 14 -0.01 -3.45 3.19
CA LEU A 14 -0.40 -2.80 1.92
C LEU A 14 0.81 -2.47 1.05
N PHE A 15 1.93 -2.06 1.66
CA PHE A 15 3.17 -1.79 0.95
C PHE A 15 3.78 -3.06 0.35
N ALA A 16 3.78 -4.18 1.07
CA ALA A 16 4.23 -5.46 0.55
C ALA A 16 3.36 -5.94 -0.63
N VAL A 17 2.03 -5.80 -0.52
CA VAL A 17 1.09 -6.11 -1.61
C VAL A 17 1.35 -5.23 -2.84
N THR A 18 1.64 -3.94 -2.64
CA THR A 18 2.00 -3.02 -3.72
C THR A 18 3.25 -3.47 -4.48
N ILE A 19 4.31 -3.88 -3.76
CA ILE A 19 5.54 -4.37 -4.38
C ILE A 19 5.26 -5.65 -5.15
N TRP A 20 4.47 -6.56 -4.59
CA TRP A 20 4.09 -7.80 -5.25
C TRP A 20 3.32 -7.54 -6.55
N THR A 21 2.28 -6.72 -6.52
CA THR A 21 1.48 -6.40 -7.70
C THR A 21 2.28 -5.64 -8.75
N PHE A 22 3.20 -4.77 -8.33
CA PHE A 22 4.14 -4.11 -9.23
C PHE A 22 5.12 -5.10 -9.87
N TYR A 23 5.63 -6.08 -9.13
CA TYR A 23 6.46 -7.15 -9.67
C TYR A 23 5.69 -8.01 -10.69
N VAL A 24 4.44 -8.36 -10.37
CA VAL A 24 3.57 -9.12 -11.29
C VAL A 24 3.27 -8.32 -12.55
N SER A 25 3.07 -7.00 -12.44
CA SER A 25 2.94 -6.09 -13.58
C SER A 25 4.13 -6.19 -14.51
N LEU A 26 5.35 -6.06 -13.99
CA LEU A 26 6.59 -6.16 -14.78
C LEU A 26 6.81 -7.54 -15.40
N ARG A 27 6.26 -8.59 -14.79
CA ARG A 27 6.43 -9.97 -15.26
C ARG A 27 5.35 -10.40 -16.26
N SER A 28 4.21 -9.72 -16.29
CA SER A 28 3.05 -10.11 -17.10
C SER A 28 3.02 -9.35 -18.42
N GLU A 29 3.23 -10.05 -19.53
CA GLU A 29 3.20 -9.45 -20.88
C GLU A 29 1.79 -9.09 -21.36
N THR A 30 0.75 -9.62 -20.72
CA THR A 30 -0.65 -9.45 -21.15
C THR A 30 -1.48 -8.53 -20.26
N LEU A 31 -1.11 -8.40 -18.98
CA LEU A 31 -1.89 -7.67 -17.98
C LEU A 31 -1.06 -6.59 -17.25
N GLU A 32 0.05 -6.16 -17.87
CA GLU A 32 0.99 -5.17 -17.30
C GLU A 32 0.26 -3.94 -16.74
N LEU A 33 -0.64 -3.35 -17.54
CA LEU A 33 -1.39 -2.14 -17.19
C LEU A 33 -2.34 -2.35 -16.00
N GLU A 34 -3.07 -3.47 -15.97
CA GLU A 34 -4.03 -3.77 -14.91
C GLU A 34 -3.32 -3.93 -13.56
N TYR A 35 -2.24 -4.72 -13.54
CA TYR A 35 -1.44 -4.89 -12.33
C TYR A 35 -0.71 -3.61 -11.93
N ALA A 36 -0.30 -2.76 -12.87
CA ALA A 36 0.27 -1.44 -12.57
C ALA A 36 -0.76 -0.50 -11.92
N LEU A 37 -2.00 -0.50 -12.42
CA LEU A 37 -3.10 0.27 -11.85
C LEU A 37 -3.48 -0.23 -10.46
N ILE A 38 -3.50 -1.55 -10.25
CA ILE A 38 -3.71 -2.16 -8.92
C ILE A 38 -2.58 -1.78 -7.97
N ALA A 39 -1.32 -1.84 -8.42
CA ALA A 39 -0.17 -1.41 -7.63
C ALA A 39 -0.28 0.06 -7.23
N LEU A 40 -0.61 0.95 -8.17
CA LEU A 40 -0.85 2.37 -7.90
C LEU A 40 -1.99 2.59 -6.91
N GLY A 41 -3.14 1.93 -7.08
CA GLY A 41 -4.27 2.05 -6.17
C GLY A 41 -3.93 1.57 -4.75
N THR A 42 -3.22 0.44 -4.65
CA THR A 42 -2.77 -0.11 -3.36
C THR A 42 -1.73 0.79 -2.69
N TRP A 43 -0.85 1.41 -3.47
CA TRP A 43 0.11 2.40 -3.00
C TRP A 43 -0.57 3.65 -2.44
N VAL A 44 -1.58 4.18 -3.13
CA VAL A 44 -2.36 5.34 -2.66
C VAL A 44 -3.06 5.01 -1.35
N ALA A 45 -3.63 3.80 -1.21
CA ALA A 45 -4.23 3.36 0.04
C ALA A 45 -3.20 3.29 1.18
N ALA A 46 -2.01 2.71 0.92
CA ALA A 46 -0.93 2.68 1.89
C ALA A 46 -0.48 4.10 2.30
N PHE A 47 -0.37 5.01 1.34
CA PHE A 47 -0.05 6.41 1.60
C PHE A 47 -1.12 7.09 2.47
N GLY A 48 -2.40 6.84 2.21
CA GLY A 48 -3.51 7.32 3.03
C GLY A 48 -3.44 6.84 4.47
N VAL A 49 -3.12 5.57 4.70
CA VAL A 49 -2.91 5.01 6.05
C VAL A 49 -1.75 5.71 6.75
N LYS A 50 -0.63 5.91 6.06
CA LYS A 50 0.53 6.62 6.62
C LYS A 50 0.22 8.08 6.97
N TRP A 51 -0.52 8.76 6.11
CA TRP A 51 -0.98 10.13 6.34
C TRP A 51 -1.91 10.21 7.55
N TYR A 52 -2.83 9.27 7.68
CA TYR A 52 -3.75 9.17 8.82
C TYR A 52 -3.01 8.90 10.14
N ILE A 53 -2.02 7.99 10.15
CA ILE A 53 -1.14 7.78 11.32
C ILE A 53 -0.45 9.08 11.73
N LYS A 54 0.09 9.84 10.76
CA LYS A 54 0.78 11.11 11.03
C LYS A 54 -0.19 12.14 11.63
N ARG A 55 -1.43 12.19 11.14
CA ARG A 55 -2.52 13.03 11.68
C ARG A 55 -2.84 12.70 13.14
N ILE A 56 -2.95 11.41 13.48
CA ILE A 56 -3.22 10.97 14.86
C ILE A 56 -2.04 11.26 15.79
N LYS A 57 -0.80 11.05 15.33
CA LYS A 57 0.40 11.21 16.17
C LYS A 57 0.75 12.67 16.48
N ASN A 58 0.29 13.62 15.66
CA ASN A 58 0.51 15.06 15.83
C ASN A 58 -0.62 15.76 16.62
N HIS A 59 -1.65 15.04 17.05
CA HIS A 59 -2.72 15.50 17.93
C HIS A 59 -2.55 14.88 19.33
#